data_AF-A0A920NET0-F1
#
_entry.id   AF-A0A920NET0-F1
#
_cell.length_a   1.000
_cell.length_b   1.000
_cell.length_c   1.000
_cell.angle_alpha   90.00
_cell.angle_beta   90.00
_cell.angle_gamma   90.00
#
_symmetry.space_group_name_H-M   'P 1'
#
loop_
_entity.id
_entity.type
_entity.pdbx_description
1 polymer ?
#
loop_
_entity_poly.entity_id
_entity_poly.type
_entity_poly.pdbx_seq_one_letter_code
_entity_poly.pdbx_strand_id
1 'polypeptide(L)' 'MIVRELTGGIYFGEPRGIKPIDNGERKGINTHSYTRVR' A
#
# COMPACT_ATOMS: atom_id res chain seq x y z
N MET A 1 -20.80 -3.13 -16.11
CA MET A 1 -20.41 -1.83 -15.53
C MET A 1 -19.49 -2.11 -14.34
N ILE A 2 -18.34 -1.43 -14.23
CA ILE A 2 -17.37 -1.64 -13.14
C ILE A 2 -17.26 -0.34 -12.36
N VAL A 3 -17.41 -0.41 -11.03
CA VAL A 3 -17.22 0.72 -10.12
C VAL A 3 -15.93 0.47 -9.34
N ARG A 4 -14.98 1.41 -9.42
CA ARG A 4 -13.65 1.29 -8.81
C ARG A 4 -13.39 2.48 -7.88
N GLU A 5 -12.84 2.20 -6.71
CA GLU A 5 -12.44 3.20 -5.73
C GLU A 5 -11.09 3.81 -6.16
N LEU A 6 -10.98 5.15 -6.17
CA LEU A 6 -9.85 5.89 -6.76
C LEU A 6 -9.06 6.74 -5.74
N THR A 7 -9.46 6.75 -4.47
CA THR A 7 -8.93 7.65 -3.43
C THR A 7 -8.33 6.94 -2.22
N GLY A 8 -8.41 5.60 -2.15
CA GLY A 8 -7.92 4.78 -1.06
C GLY A 8 -7.24 3.50 -1.53
N GLY A 9 -7.29 2.47 -0.69
CA GLY A 9 -6.68 1.18 -0.98
C GLY A 9 -5.15 1.23 -0.99
N ILE A 10 -4.54 0.42 -1.86
CA ILE A 10 -3.07 0.23 -1.92
C ILE A 10 -2.35 1.41 -2.58
N TYR A 11 -3.08 2.24 -3.31
CA TYR A 11 -2.53 3.37 -4.04
C TYR A 11 -2.00 4.47 -3.11
N PHE A 12 -2.65 4.67 -1.96
CA PHE A 12 -2.34 5.74 -1.00
C PHE A 12 -2.02 5.24 0.41
N GLY A 13 -2.01 3.93 0.65
CA GLY A 13 -1.70 3.39 1.97
C GLY A 13 -0.23 3.56 2.35
N GLU A 14 -0.01 3.99 3.59
CA GLU A 14 1.30 4.11 4.22
C GLU A 14 1.43 3.15 5.42
N PRO A 15 2.62 2.62 5.73
CA PRO A 15 3.91 2.85 5.06
C PRO A 15 4.03 2.10 3.73
N ARG A 16 4.70 2.74 2.75
CA ARG A 16 5.04 2.13 1.45
C ARG A 16 6.49 2.40 1.09
N GLY A 17 7.12 1.50 0.35
CA GLY A 17 8.49 1.71 -0.14
C GLY A 17 9.35 0.44 -0.14
N ILE A 18 10.60 0.58 -0.58
CA ILE A 18 11.55 -0.51 -0.68
C ILE A 18 12.69 -0.22 0.30
N LYS A 19 12.99 -1.17 1.18
CA LYS A 19 14.05 -1.06 2.18
C LYS A 19 15.10 -2.16 1.92
N PRO A 20 16.41 -1.85 2.00
CA PRO A 20 17.42 -2.91 2.03
C PRO A 20 17.21 -3.75 3.29
N ILE A 21 17.41 -5.06 3.17
CA ILE A 21 17.49 -5.99 4.29
C ILE A 21 18.88 -6.64 4.30
N ASP A 22 19.24 -7.25 5.42
CA ASP A 22 20.51 -7.97 5.54
C ASP A 22 20.61 -9.06 4.46
N ASN A 23 21.85 -9.38 4.06
CA ASN A 23 22.23 -10.23 2.92
C ASN A 23 22.06 -9.60 1.51
N GLY A 24 21.93 -8.27 1.41
CA GLY A 24 21.92 -7.57 0.12
C GLY A 24 20.59 -7.68 -0.65
N GLU A 25 19.55 -8.18 0.00
CA GLU A 25 18.20 -8.28 -0.55
C GLU A 25 17.40 -6.98 -0.32
N ARG A 26 16.30 -6.82 -1.06
CA ARG A 26 15.41 -5.64 -0.99
C ARG A 26 14.00 -6.07 -0.62
N LYS A 27 13.46 -5.51 0.46
CA LYS A 27 12.07 -5.74 0.90
C LYS A 27 11.15 -4.60 0.43
N GLY A 28 10.19 -4.91 -0.42
CA GLY A 28 9.09 -4.02 -0.77
C GLY A 28 7.94 -4.13 0.23
N ILE A 29 7.34 -2.99 0.59
CA ILE A 29 6.15 -2.92 1.46
C ILE A 29 5.11 -2.03 0.77
N ASN A 30 3.87 -2.51 0.73
CA ASN A 30 2.70 -1.76 0.32
C ASN A 30 1.59 -1.98 1.36
N THR A 31 0.97 -0.90 1.83
CA THR A 31 -0.15 -0.97 2.77
C THR A 31 -1.47 -0.83 2.01
N HIS A 32 -2.41 -1.74 2.25
CA HIS A 32 -3.77 -1.63 1.74
C HIS A 32 -4.67 -1.10 2.86
N SER A 33 -5.12 0.15 2.75
CA SER A 33 -5.95 0.80 3.79
C SER A 33 -7.32 1.18 3.23
N TYR A 34 -8.38 0.93 4.00
CA TYR A 34 -9.73 1.40 3.74
C TYR A 34 -10.28 2.11 4.97
N THR A 35 -10.91 3.26 4.76
CA THR A 35 -11.56 4.03 5.82
C THR A 35 -13.07 3.88 5.70
N ARG A 36 -13.76 3.68 6.84
CA ARG A 36 -15.22 3.66 6.93
C ARG A 36 -15.69 4.92 7.65
N VAL A 37 -16.61 5.65 7.03
CA VAL A 37 -17.39 6.71 7.72
C VAL A 37 -18.47 6.00 8.54
N ARG A 38 -18.59 6.36 9.82
CA ARG A 38 -19.63 5.83 10.71
C ARG A 38 -20.94 6.55 10.50
#